data_AF-A0A2P7RDR3-F1
#
_entry.id   AF-A0A2P7RDR3-F1
#
_cell.length_a   1.000
_cell.length_b   1.000
_cell.length_c   1.000
_cell.angle_alpha   90.00
_cell.angle_beta   90.00
_cell.angle_gamma   90.00
#
_symmetry.space_group_name_H-M   'P 1'
#
loop_
_entity.id
_entity.type
_entity.pdbx_description
1 polymer ?
#
loop_
_entity_poly.entity_id
_entity_poly.type
_entity_poly.pdbx_seq_one_letter_code
_entity_poly.pdbx_strand_id
1 'polypeptide(L)'
;MNLTLAIAALCNWRLAETALVHISSALPATATPLETELHHQQLAGILAKDHTGAVVLYAPLELALEHAMAQGMEPSQAIALWQHNATLLVRFCKQHRGKAALFNLADVTASPELFKALCAQLWPQVTPNSALIPAGHHQPALLYRLLAGYWLSATPSLLSLSQQLAALAQPLQPALAPQPAAEELNRLAADYQAGQKARQQLAEVEEKLESVTKERDQALASISAITKERDAALQSVAETAALRQENSLLLEQLFTVQEELEKHLLAQQPVAITTAVKPEPTHAEQPEHAVHHTGRHTSSLRRHFKKRAEKKRLQQKAAELAASSLFNGDWYLAQYPDVAADKQFATNPALHYLKCGGFEGRNPSPQFNSRDYLDANPDVAAAGFNPLYHYLRFGQAENRPLY
;
A
#
# COMPACT_ATOMS: atom_id res chain seq x y z
N MET A 1 57.88 -24.96 12.18
CA MET A 1 57.56 -24.40 10.83
C MET A 1 56.05 -24.26 10.78
N ASN A 2 55.56 -23.03 10.84
CA ASN A 2 54.12 -22.76 10.82
C ASN A 2 53.62 -22.96 9.40
N LEU A 3 52.73 -23.92 9.21
CA LEU A 3 52.08 -24.13 7.93
C LEU A 3 51.04 -23.03 7.76
N THR A 4 51.43 -21.94 7.15
CA THR A 4 50.49 -20.94 6.69
C THR A 4 49.75 -21.54 5.50
N LEU A 5 48.62 -22.18 5.79
CA LEU A 5 47.69 -22.66 4.78
C LEU A 5 47.14 -21.41 4.07
N ALA A 6 47.84 -20.94 3.04
CA ALA A 6 47.39 -19.84 2.21
C ALA A 6 46.22 -20.37 1.39
N ILE A 7 45.01 -20.26 1.94
CA ILE A 7 43.81 -20.63 1.19
C ILE A 7 43.52 -19.51 0.21
N ALA A 8 44.01 -19.67 -1.01
CA ALA A 8 43.65 -18.79 -2.11
C ALA A 8 42.32 -19.28 -2.67
N ALA A 9 41.24 -18.57 -2.38
CA ALA A 9 39.94 -18.87 -2.94
C ALA A 9 39.70 -17.95 -4.14
N LEU A 10 39.69 -18.56 -5.32
CA LEU A 10 40.01 -17.86 -6.57
C LEU A 10 38.86 -17.76 -7.56
N CYS A 11 37.70 -18.36 -7.27
CA CYS A 11 36.50 -18.11 -8.06
C CYS A 11 35.37 -17.62 -7.15
N ASN A 12 35.01 -16.36 -7.38
CA ASN A 12 34.05 -15.50 -6.69
C ASN A 12 34.32 -15.21 -5.20
N TRP A 13 35.14 -14.16 -5.05
CA TRP A 13 35.79 -13.59 -3.88
C TRP A 13 35.06 -13.62 -2.52
N ARG A 14 33.75 -13.35 -2.46
CA ARG A 14 32.97 -13.29 -1.19
C ARG A 14 32.38 -14.65 -0.75
N LEU A 15 32.13 -15.56 -1.70
CA LEU A 15 31.64 -16.91 -1.41
C LEU A 15 32.78 -17.78 -0.88
N ALA A 16 33.94 -17.55 -1.49
CA ALA A 16 35.26 -17.84 -0.96
C ALA A 16 35.41 -17.31 0.47
N GLU A 17 35.32 -16.00 0.72
CA GLU A 17 35.52 -15.40 2.05
C GLU A 17 34.62 -15.99 3.14
N THR A 18 33.32 -16.15 2.89
CA THR A 18 32.39 -16.75 3.86
C THR A 18 32.71 -18.22 4.15
N ALA A 19 32.94 -19.03 3.11
CA ALA A 19 33.37 -20.42 3.29
C ALA A 19 34.75 -20.50 3.97
N LEU A 20 35.67 -19.59 3.65
CA LEU A 20 36.99 -19.47 4.24
C LEU A 20 36.94 -19.03 5.70
N VAL A 21 36.05 -18.14 6.10
CA VAL A 21 35.85 -17.76 7.51
C VAL A 21 35.38 -18.98 8.31
N HIS A 22 34.46 -19.77 7.75
CA HIS A 22 34.03 -21.03 8.36
C HIS A 22 35.14 -22.09 8.40
N ILE A 23 35.93 -22.26 7.34
CA ILE A 23 37.03 -23.24 7.25
C ILE A 23 38.27 -22.82 8.08
N SER A 24 38.61 -21.53 8.08
CA SER A 24 39.76 -20.94 8.79
C SER A 24 39.56 -20.94 10.31
N SER A 25 38.32 -20.85 10.79
CA SER A 25 38.04 -21.04 12.23
C SER A 25 38.48 -22.42 12.76
N ALA A 26 38.69 -23.40 11.88
CA ALA A 26 39.07 -24.77 12.21
C ALA A 26 40.55 -25.12 11.95
N LEU A 27 41.32 -24.30 11.21
CA LEU A 27 42.72 -24.54 10.85
C LEU A 27 43.58 -23.31 11.20
N PRO A 28 44.84 -23.47 11.69
CA PRO A 28 45.76 -22.35 11.85
C PRO A 28 46.25 -21.87 10.46
N ALA A 29 45.40 -21.13 9.75
CA ALA A 29 45.57 -20.73 8.36
C ALA A 29 45.52 -19.20 8.22
N THR A 30 46.48 -18.59 7.53
CA THR A 30 46.29 -17.21 7.03
C THR A 30 45.50 -17.30 5.74
N ALA A 31 44.19 -17.15 5.83
CA ALA A 31 43.36 -16.88 4.66
C ALA A 31 43.72 -15.49 4.15
N THR A 32 44.44 -15.42 3.03
CA THR A 32 44.64 -14.15 2.30
C THR A 32 43.52 -14.03 1.27
N PRO A 33 42.49 -13.22 1.52
CA PRO A 33 41.52 -12.87 0.48
C PRO A 33 42.25 -12.13 -0.63
N LEU A 34 42.05 -12.54 -1.88
CA LEU A 34 42.71 -11.97 -3.05
C LEU A 34 41.71 -11.08 -3.79
N GLU A 35 41.95 -9.76 -3.81
CA GLU A 35 41.04 -8.77 -4.37
C GLU A 35 41.16 -8.58 -5.91
N THR A 36 39.99 -8.65 -6.55
CA THR A 36 39.50 -8.04 -7.81
C THR A 36 40.18 -8.30 -9.16
N GLU A 37 41.51 -8.22 -9.29
CA GLU A 37 42.20 -8.57 -10.55
C GLU A 37 43.55 -9.20 -10.22
N LEU A 38 43.71 -10.44 -10.62
CA LEU A 38 44.77 -11.27 -10.10
C LEU A 38 45.94 -11.26 -11.08
N HIS A 39 47.03 -10.58 -10.73
CA HIS A 39 48.26 -10.71 -11.53
C HIS A 39 49.01 -11.97 -11.12
N HIS A 40 49.55 -12.72 -12.11
CA HIS A 40 50.36 -13.92 -11.89
C HIS A 40 51.49 -13.71 -10.87
N GLN A 41 52.03 -12.49 -10.78
CA GLN A 41 53.06 -12.09 -9.82
C GLN A 41 52.58 -12.08 -8.35
N GLN A 42 51.32 -11.73 -8.09
CA GLN A 42 50.75 -11.73 -6.72
C GLN A 42 50.58 -13.17 -6.20
N LEU A 43 50.14 -14.11 -7.06
CA LEU A 43 50.08 -15.54 -6.74
C LEU A 43 51.46 -16.14 -6.45
N ALA A 44 52.44 -15.80 -7.27
CA ALA A 44 53.82 -16.26 -7.09
C ALA A 44 54.43 -15.71 -5.79
N GLY A 45 54.13 -14.45 -5.45
CA GLY A 45 54.56 -13.83 -4.20
C GLY A 45 53.97 -14.47 -2.94
N ILE A 46 52.75 -15.02 -3.02
CA ILE A 46 52.14 -15.77 -1.92
C ILE A 46 52.88 -17.09 -1.69
N LEU A 47 53.18 -17.88 -2.73
CA LEU A 47 53.93 -19.13 -2.59
C LEU A 47 55.40 -18.95 -2.17
N ALA A 48 56.01 -17.81 -2.49
CA ALA A 48 57.43 -17.56 -2.24
C ALA A 48 57.77 -17.33 -0.75
N LYS A 49 56.78 -17.03 0.10
CA LYS A 49 56.97 -16.80 1.54
C LYS A 49 56.93 -18.12 2.32
N ASP A 50 58.00 -18.90 2.33
CA ASP A 50 58.23 -20.04 3.25
C ASP A 50 57.10 -21.09 3.41
N HIS A 51 56.20 -21.24 2.42
CA HIS A 51 55.08 -22.18 2.52
C HIS A 51 55.47 -23.56 1.95
N THR A 52 55.30 -24.62 2.75
CA THR A 52 55.50 -26.01 2.34
C THR A 52 54.37 -26.55 1.44
N GLY A 53 53.26 -25.83 1.32
CA GLY A 53 52.18 -26.12 0.37
C GLY A 53 51.01 -25.13 0.46
N ALA A 54 50.21 -25.04 -0.60
CA ALA A 54 49.05 -24.16 -0.72
C ALA A 54 47.78 -24.95 -1.05
N VAL A 55 46.66 -24.57 -0.42
CA VAL A 55 45.33 -25.09 -0.73
C VAL A 55 44.61 -24.03 -1.55
N VAL A 56 44.14 -24.41 -2.73
CA VAL A 56 43.43 -23.50 -3.63
C VAL A 56 42.00 -23.96 -3.73
N LEU A 57 41.05 -23.05 -3.48
CA LEU A 57 39.62 -23.32 -3.64
C LEU A 57 39.11 -22.58 -4.87
N TYR A 58 38.32 -23.27 -5.69
CA TYR A 58 37.57 -22.62 -6.76
C TYR A 58 36.08 -22.92 -6.63
N ALA A 59 35.24 -21.90 -6.80
CA ALA A 59 33.82 -22.09 -7.03
C ALA A 59 33.57 -22.50 -8.49
N PRO A 60 32.72 -23.51 -8.73
CA PRO A 60 32.23 -23.84 -10.05
C PRO A 60 31.34 -22.70 -10.58
N LEU A 61 31.10 -22.68 -11.90
CA LEU A 61 30.46 -21.56 -12.58
C LEU A 61 29.05 -21.27 -12.03
N GLU A 62 28.29 -22.30 -11.64
CA GLU A 62 26.92 -22.16 -11.13
C GLU A 62 26.90 -21.34 -9.83
N LEU A 63 27.78 -21.68 -8.88
CA LEU A 63 27.91 -20.99 -7.60
C LEU A 63 28.52 -19.59 -7.76
N ALA A 64 29.44 -19.43 -8.72
CA ALA A 64 29.98 -18.13 -9.05
C ALA A 64 28.88 -17.19 -9.59
N LEU A 65 28.02 -17.66 -10.49
CA LEU A 65 26.96 -16.83 -11.07
C LEU A 65 25.91 -16.39 -10.04
N GLU A 66 25.45 -17.32 -9.20
CA GLU A 66 24.48 -17.05 -8.15
C GLU A 66 24.94 -15.91 -7.23
N HIS A 67 26.19 -15.98 -6.79
CA HIS A 67 26.74 -15.02 -5.86
C HIS A 67 27.09 -13.68 -6.51
N ALA A 68 27.55 -13.68 -7.76
CA ALA A 68 27.81 -12.45 -8.50
C ALA A 68 26.50 -11.67 -8.70
N MET A 69 25.42 -12.35 -9.09
CA MET A 69 24.12 -11.71 -9.28
C MET A 69 23.47 -11.26 -7.97
N ALA A 70 23.67 -11.99 -6.86
CA ALA A 70 23.23 -11.54 -5.54
C ALA A 70 23.87 -10.20 -5.11
N GLN A 71 25.03 -9.86 -5.68
CA GLN A 71 25.72 -8.59 -5.45
C GLN A 71 25.40 -7.51 -6.49
N GLY A 72 24.46 -7.78 -7.40
CA GLY A 72 24.09 -6.86 -8.47
C GLY A 72 25.12 -6.79 -9.62
N MET A 73 26.01 -7.77 -9.76
CA MET A 73 26.91 -7.86 -10.91
C MET A 73 26.16 -8.44 -12.12
N GLU A 74 26.38 -7.84 -13.29
CA GLU A 74 25.85 -8.34 -14.56
C GLU A 74 26.40 -9.74 -14.89
N PRO A 75 25.57 -10.67 -15.42
CA PRO A 75 25.99 -12.04 -15.72
C PRO A 75 27.18 -12.11 -16.69
N SER A 76 27.22 -11.22 -17.68
CA SER A 76 28.30 -11.16 -18.67
C SER A 76 29.65 -10.78 -18.02
N GLN A 77 29.64 -9.83 -17.09
CA GLN A 77 30.81 -9.41 -16.32
C GLN A 77 31.27 -10.54 -15.39
N ALA A 78 30.33 -11.22 -14.73
CA ALA A 78 30.62 -12.35 -13.86
C ALA A 78 31.30 -13.51 -14.63
N ILE A 79 30.84 -13.82 -15.84
CA ILE A 79 31.44 -14.85 -16.69
C ILE A 79 32.84 -14.46 -17.14
N ALA A 80 33.04 -13.22 -17.59
CA ALA A 80 34.34 -12.73 -18.03
C ALA A 80 35.38 -12.79 -16.89
N LEU A 81 34.97 -12.37 -15.68
CA LEU A 81 35.79 -12.44 -14.48
C LEU A 81 36.12 -13.89 -14.10
N TRP A 82 35.10 -14.77 -14.12
CA TRP A 82 35.29 -16.19 -13.84
C TRP A 82 36.27 -16.83 -14.83
N GLN A 83 36.11 -16.58 -16.13
CA GLN A 83 36.97 -17.10 -17.19
C GLN A 83 38.43 -16.62 -17.04
N HIS A 84 38.63 -15.34 -16.73
CA HIS A 84 39.94 -14.76 -16.49
C HIS A 84 40.64 -15.47 -15.30
N ASN A 85 39.96 -15.55 -14.15
CA ASN A 85 40.50 -16.16 -12.93
C ASN A 85 40.75 -17.65 -13.08
N ALA A 86 39.82 -18.38 -13.71
CA ALA A 86 39.97 -19.80 -14.02
C ALA A 86 41.20 -20.06 -14.90
N THR A 87 41.47 -19.21 -15.89
CA THR A 87 42.65 -19.33 -16.76
C THR A 87 43.95 -19.15 -15.99
N LEU A 88 44.00 -18.15 -15.09
CA LEU A 88 45.15 -17.92 -14.23
C LEU A 88 45.38 -19.10 -13.27
N LEU A 89 44.30 -19.63 -12.72
CA LEU A 89 44.34 -20.76 -11.79
C LEU A 89 44.86 -22.03 -12.45
N VAL A 90 44.41 -22.34 -13.66
CA VAL A 90 44.93 -23.47 -14.44
C VAL A 90 46.43 -23.32 -14.70
N ARG A 91 46.90 -22.12 -15.06
CA ARG A 91 48.33 -21.85 -15.27
C ARG A 91 49.14 -22.02 -13.99
N PHE A 92 48.65 -21.47 -12.89
CA PHE A 92 49.27 -21.57 -11.57
C PHE A 92 49.39 -23.01 -11.08
N CYS A 93 48.30 -23.79 -11.14
CA CYS A 93 48.30 -25.19 -10.72
C CYS A 93 49.22 -26.05 -11.58
N LYS A 94 49.32 -25.77 -12.90
CA LYS A 94 50.29 -26.44 -13.78
C LYS A 94 51.74 -26.09 -13.45
N GLN A 95 52.02 -24.85 -13.07
CA GLN A 95 53.37 -24.38 -12.73
C GLN A 95 53.85 -24.89 -11.36
N HIS A 96 52.95 -25.06 -10.40
CA HIS A 96 53.26 -25.44 -9.02
C HIS A 96 52.74 -26.83 -8.63
N ARG A 97 52.78 -27.78 -9.58
CA ARG A 97 52.41 -29.18 -9.34
C ARG A 97 53.17 -29.76 -8.15
N GLY A 98 52.45 -30.32 -7.19
CA GLY A 98 53.01 -30.93 -5.97
C GLY A 98 53.15 -29.98 -4.78
N LYS A 99 53.09 -28.65 -4.99
CA LYS A 99 53.06 -27.66 -3.91
C LYS A 99 51.69 -27.02 -3.72
N ALA A 100 50.85 -27.01 -4.75
CA ALA A 100 49.47 -26.51 -4.67
C ALA A 100 48.47 -27.64 -4.94
N ALA A 101 47.44 -27.76 -4.10
CA ALA A 101 46.32 -28.67 -4.29
C ALA A 101 45.04 -27.87 -4.55
N LEU A 102 44.34 -28.17 -5.65
CA LEU A 102 43.10 -27.51 -6.04
C LEU A 102 41.90 -28.33 -5.55
N PHE A 103 40.89 -27.66 -4.97
CA PHE A 103 39.64 -28.29 -4.54
C PHE A 103 38.43 -27.49 -5.02
N ASN A 104 37.37 -28.21 -5.36
CA ASN A 104 36.08 -27.63 -5.70
C ASN A 104 35.34 -27.23 -4.42
N LEU A 105 34.93 -25.97 -4.33
CA LEU A 105 34.24 -25.42 -3.16
C LEU A 105 32.89 -26.11 -2.89
N ALA A 106 32.16 -26.51 -3.94
CA ALA A 106 30.91 -27.26 -3.79
C ALA A 106 31.14 -28.62 -3.10
N ASP A 107 32.23 -29.30 -3.46
CA ASP A 107 32.53 -30.62 -2.91
C ASP A 107 33.09 -30.52 -1.48
N VAL A 108 33.87 -29.48 -1.19
CA VAL A 108 34.39 -29.19 0.16
C VAL A 108 33.23 -28.89 1.14
N THR A 109 32.22 -28.12 0.71
CA THR A 109 31.05 -27.81 1.53
C THR A 109 30.11 -29.01 1.69
N ALA A 110 29.99 -29.86 0.66
CA ALA A 110 29.20 -31.08 0.73
C ALA A 110 29.84 -32.18 1.61
N SER A 111 31.17 -32.29 1.64
CA SER A 111 31.90 -33.34 2.37
C SER A 111 33.13 -32.80 3.12
N PRO A 112 32.93 -32.04 4.21
CA PRO A 112 34.04 -31.42 4.95
C PRO A 112 35.01 -32.43 5.59
N GLU A 113 34.51 -33.61 6.00
CA GLU A 113 35.33 -34.66 6.61
C GLU A 113 36.33 -35.30 5.62
N LEU A 114 35.92 -35.48 4.36
CA LEU A 114 36.80 -36.01 3.30
C LEU A 114 37.89 -34.99 2.93
N PHE A 115 37.54 -33.71 2.90
CA PHE A 115 38.49 -32.63 2.70
C PHE A 115 39.57 -32.63 3.78
N LYS A 116 39.16 -32.75 5.05
CA LYS A 116 40.09 -32.86 6.19
C LYS A 116 41.03 -34.08 6.07
N ALA A 117 40.51 -35.24 5.72
CA ALA A 117 41.30 -36.46 5.55
C ALA A 117 42.34 -36.32 4.43
N LEU A 118 41.96 -35.74 3.28
CA LEU A 118 42.87 -35.50 2.16
C LEU A 118 43.93 -34.44 2.47
N CYS A 119 43.58 -33.35 3.16
CA CYS A 119 44.56 -32.37 3.62
C CYS A 119 45.58 -33.00 4.59
N ALA A 120 45.14 -33.87 5.50
CA ALA A 120 46.02 -34.59 6.41
C ALA A 120 46.94 -35.59 5.67
N GLN A 121 46.46 -36.22 4.60
CA GLN A 121 47.26 -37.12 3.76
C GLN A 121 48.33 -36.35 2.95
N LEU A 122 47.97 -35.20 2.37
CA LEU A 122 48.87 -34.38 1.57
C LEU A 122 49.91 -33.65 2.44
N TRP A 123 49.55 -33.30 3.68
CA TRP A 123 50.44 -32.63 4.64
C TRP A 123 50.36 -33.27 6.04
N PRO A 124 51.09 -34.38 6.28
CA PRO A 124 51.03 -35.14 7.53
C PRO A 124 51.48 -34.38 8.79
N GLN A 125 52.15 -33.24 8.63
CA GLN A 125 52.64 -32.40 9.73
C GLN A 125 51.58 -31.43 10.28
N VAL A 126 50.36 -31.42 9.73
CA VAL A 126 49.26 -30.56 10.20
C VAL A 126 48.34 -31.37 11.10
N THR A 127 48.28 -31.02 12.39
CA THR A 127 47.26 -31.53 13.32
C THR A 127 45.97 -30.73 13.14
N PRO A 128 44.87 -31.31 12.62
CA PRO A 128 43.66 -30.54 12.36
C PRO A 128 42.91 -30.29 13.68
N ASN A 129 42.73 -29.02 14.04
CA ASN A 129 41.97 -28.66 15.24
C ASN A 129 40.48 -28.95 15.04
N SER A 130 39.82 -29.43 16.09
CA SER A 130 38.45 -29.92 16.04
C SER A 130 37.45 -28.78 16.29
N ALA A 131 37.10 -28.05 15.23
CA ALA A 131 35.86 -27.30 15.17
C ALA A 131 35.22 -27.54 13.79
N LEU A 132 33.98 -28.02 13.80
CA LEU A 132 33.24 -28.51 12.65
C LEU A 132 33.06 -27.42 11.58
N ILE A 133 33.31 -27.75 10.31
CA ILE A 133 32.73 -27.00 9.19
C ILE A 133 31.22 -27.32 9.23
N PRO A 134 30.31 -26.34 9.31
CA PRO A 134 28.90 -26.62 9.21
C PRO A 134 28.63 -27.27 7.85
N ALA A 135 28.22 -28.55 7.87
CA ALA A 135 27.81 -29.26 6.67
C ALA A 135 26.58 -28.56 6.10
N GLY A 136 26.79 -27.79 5.05
CA GLY A 136 25.74 -27.11 4.31
C GLY A 136 25.77 -27.61 2.89
N HIS A 137 24.76 -28.38 2.49
CA HIS A 137 24.52 -28.65 1.07
C HIS A 137 24.04 -27.35 0.42
N HIS A 138 24.98 -26.46 0.06
CA HIS A 138 24.65 -25.28 -0.73
C HIS A 138 24.46 -25.71 -2.18
N GLN A 139 23.25 -26.15 -2.52
CA GLN A 139 22.88 -26.38 -3.91
C GLN A 139 22.53 -25.04 -4.55
N PRO A 140 23.25 -24.60 -5.61
CA PRO A 140 22.93 -23.36 -6.28
C PRO A 140 21.51 -23.41 -6.85
N ALA A 141 20.79 -22.29 -6.78
CA ALA A 141 19.42 -22.23 -7.30
C ALA A 141 19.37 -22.72 -8.75
N LEU A 142 18.32 -23.47 -9.10
CA LEU A 142 18.18 -24.15 -10.40
C LEU A 142 18.35 -23.19 -11.59
N LEU A 143 17.91 -21.94 -11.44
CA LEU A 143 18.09 -20.89 -12.43
C LEU A 143 19.57 -20.70 -12.81
N TYR A 144 20.46 -20.60 -11.82
CA TYR A 144 21.89 -20.38 -12.05
C TYR A 144 22.57 -21.63 -12.62
N ARG A 145 22.12 -22.82 -12.24
CA ARG A 145 22.54 -24.09 -12.85
C ARG A 145 22.18 -24.16 -14.33
N LEU A 146 20.94 -23.80 -14.67
CA LEU A 146 20.46 -23.78 -16.06
C LEU A 146 21.17 -22.71 -16.88
N LEU A 147 21.35 -21.50 -16.33
CA LEU A 147 22.11 -20.44 -16.98
C LEU A 147 23.56 -20.89 -17.24
N ALA A 148 24.26 -21.39 -16.23
CA ALA A 148 25.61 -21.91 -16.39
C ALA A 148 25.66 -23.02 -17.46
N GLY A 149 24.72 -23.97 -17.43
CA GLY A 149 24.61 -25.03 -18.43
C GLY A 149 24.41 -24.49 -19.85
N TYR A 150 23.54 -23.49 -20.03
CA TYR A 150 23.34 -22.80 -21.29
C TYR A 150 24.64 -22.14 -21.77
N TRP A 151 25.31 -21.36 -20.93
CA TRP A 151 26.56 -20.67 -21.28
C TRP A 151 27.72 -21.62 -21.59
N LEU A 152 27.83 -22.73 -20.85
CA LEU A 152 28.80 -23.80 -21.11
C LEU A 152 28.52 -24.49 -22.45
N SER A 153 27.24 -24.70 -22.80
CA SER A 153 26.87 -25.26 -24.11
C SER A 153 27.10 -24.28 -25.27
N ALA A 154 26.91 -22.98 -25.03
CA ALA A 154 27.05 -21.92 -26.03
C ALA A 154 28.52 -21.56 -26.30
N THR A 155 29.42 -21.75 -25.32
CA THR A 155 30.81 -21.29 -25.39
C THR A 155 31.81 -22.44 -25.16
N PRO A 156 32.37 -23.05 -26.22
CA PRO A 156 33.22 -24.23 -26.07
C PRO A 156 34.54 -23.96 -25.33
N SER A 157 35.07 -22.73 -25.38
CA SER A 157 36.26 -22.33 -24.61
C SER A 157 36.00 -22.35 -23.10
N LEU A 158 34.83 -21.88 -22.67
CA LEU A 158 34.40 -21.90 -21.26
C LEU A 158 34.23 -23.33 -20.76
N LEU A 159 33.62 -24.19 -21.59
CA LEU A 159 33.48 -25.63 -21.30
C LEU A 159 34.84 -26.30 -21.13
N SER A 160 35.78 -26.06 -22.06
CA SER A 160 37.12 -26.60 -21.98
C SER A 160 37.86 -26.18 -20.70
N LEU A 161 37.65 -24.94 -20.26
CA LEU A 161 38.27 -24.39 -19.06
C LEU A 161 37.68 -25.00 -17.78
N SER A 162 36.35 -25.17 -17.73
CA SER A 162 35.66 -25.87 -16.65
C SER A 162 36.14 -27.32 -16.51
N GLN A 163 36.26 -28.04 -17.63
CA GLN A 163 36.80 -29.41 -17.66
C GLN A 163 38.26 -29.47 -17.20
N GLN A 164 39.10 -28.51 -17.61
CA GLN A 164 40.49 -28.43 -17.17
C GLN A 164 40.62 -28.18 -15.67
N LEU A 165 39.76 -27.33 -15.10
CA LEU A 165 39.71 -27.10 -13.66
C LEU A 165 39.29 -28.37 -12.91
N ALA A 166 38.22 -29.02 -13.36
CA ALA A 166 37.74 -30.27 -12.76
C ALA A 166 38.80 -31.39 -12.82
N ALA A 167 39.58 -31.48 -13.91
CA ALA A 167 40.65 -32.46 -14.05
C ALA A 167 41.88 -32.16 -13.17
N LEU A 168 42.11 -30.90 -12.80
CA LEU A 168 43.18 -30.49 -11.88
C LEU A 168 42.75 -30.55 -10.41
N ALA A 169 41.45 -30.53 -10.14
CA ALA A 169 40.89 -30.60 -8.81
C ALA A 169 41.06 -31.99 -8.20
N GLN A 170 41.31 -32.04 -6.89
CA GLN A 170 41.33 -33.31 -6.16
C GLN A 170 39.89 -33.84 -6.03
N PRO A 171 39.64 -35.12 -6.35
CA PRO A 171 38.31 -35.69 -6.31
C PRO A 171 37.88 -35.86 -4.84
N LEU A 172 36.97 -34.99 -4.42
CA LEU A 172 36.23 -35.11 -3.17
C LEU A 172 34.86 -35.68 -3.52
N GLN A 173 34.76 -36.97 -3.86
CA GLN A 173 33.45 -37.54 -4.26
C GLN A 173 32.49 -37.56 -3.05
N PRO A 174 31.40 -36.78 -3.04
CA PRO A 174 30.27 -37.07 -2.19
C PRO A 174 29.48 -38.20 -2.86
N ALA A 175 28.94 -39.14 -2.08
CA ALA A 175 28.05 -40.16 -2.60
C ALA A 175 26.93 -39.51 -3.43
N LEU A 176 26.87 -39.88 -4.71
CA LEU A 176 25.80 -39.65 -5.69
C LEU A 176 24.68 -38.72 -5.18
N ALA A 177 24.82 -37.40 -5.38
CA ALA A 177 23.73 -36.48 -5.07
C ALA A 177 22.47 -36.88 -5.88
N PRO A 178 21.29 -37.00 -5.27
CA PRO A 178 20.08 -37.35 -5.99
C PRO A 178 19.81 -36.26 -7.03
N GLN A 179 19.62 -36.66 -8.29
CA GLN A 179 19.23 -35.72 -9.33
C GLN A 179 17.79 -35.27 -9.10
N PRO A 180 17.51 -33.97 -8.87
CA PRO A 180 16.14 -33.50 -8.89
C PRO A 180 15.84 -33.01 -10.31
N ALA A 181 15.69 -33.94 -11.25
CA ALA A 181 15.70 -33.60 -12.67
C ALA A 181 14.32 -33.21 -13.25
N ALA A 182 13.21 -33.46 -12.55
CA ALA A 182 11.86 -33.17 -13.07
C ALA A 182 10.96 -32.41 -12.08
N GLU A 183 10.97 -32.79 -10.81
CA GLU A 183 10.11 -32.15 -9.80
C GLU A 183 10.51 -30.71 -9.51
N GLU A 184 11.81 -30.40 -9.47
CA GLU A 184 12.29 -29.02 -9.30
C GLU A 184 11.95 -28.14 -10.50
N LEU A 185 12.03 -28.67 -11.72
CA LEU A 185 11.61 -27.96 -12.93
C LEU A 185 10.11 -27.65 -12.91
N ASN A 186 9.29 -28.63 -12.50
CA ASN A 186 7.84 -28.45 -12.38
C ASN A 186 7.48 -27.42 -11.31
N ARG A 187 8.17 -27.42 -10.16
CA ARG A 187 7.99 -26.38 -9.12
C ARG A 187 8.35 -25.00 -9.64
N LEU A 188 9.50 -24.85 -10.28
CA LEU A 188 9.94 -23.55 -10.81
C LEU A 188 9.01 -23.03 -11.92
N ALA A 189 8.49 -23.92 -12.77
CA ALA A 189 7.48 -23.58 -13.77
C ALA A 189 6.17 -23.10 -13.13
N ALA A 190 5.73 -23.75 -12.05
CA ALA A 190 4.56 -23.33 -11.29
C ALA A 190 4.78 -21.97 -10.62
N ASP A 191 5.94 -21.74 -10.00
CA ASP A 191 6.30 -20.46 -9.37
C ASP A 191 6.37 -19.33 -10.41
N TYR A 192 6.92 -19.59 -11.58
CA TYR A 192 6.95 -18.63 -12.69
C TYR A 192 5.54 -18.27 -13.16
N GLN A 193 4.67 -19.26 -13.34
CA GLN A 193 3.28 -19.04 -13.72
C GLN A 193 2.51 -18.28 -12.63
N ALA A 194 2.73 -18.60 -11.35
CA ALA A 194 2.16 -17.88 -10.23
C ALA A 194 2.62 -16.41 -10.21
N GLY A 195 3.92 -16.17 -10.44
CA GLY A 195 4.49 -14.83 -10.57
C GLY A 195 3.90 -14.03 -11.73
N GLN A 196 3.65 -14.67 -12.88
CA GLN A 196 2.96 -14.01 -14.01
C GLN A 196 1.52 -13.62 -13.66
N LYS A 197 0.76 -14.51 -13.01
CA LYS A 197 -0.61 -14.22 -12.56
C LYS A 197 -0.63 -13.07 -11.54
N ALA A 198 0.29 -13.08 -10.58
CA ALA A 198 0.41 -12.00 -9.59
C ALA A 198 0.69 -10.64 -10.24
N ARG A 199 1.54 -10.59 -11.28
CA ARG A 199 1.78 -9.35 -12.04
C ARG A 199 0.55 -8.86 -12.79
N GLN A 200 -0.25 -9.78 -13.36
CA GLN A 200 -1.51 -9.42 -14.01
C GLN A 200 -2.51 -8.85 -13.00
N GLN A 201 -2.63 -9.49 -11.83
CA GLN A 201 -3.47 -9.01 -10.74
C GLN A 201 -3.01 -7.64 -10.21
N LEU A 202 -1.70 -7.42 -10.10
CA LEU A 202 -1.14 -6.13 -9.71
C LEU A 202 -1.54 -5.04 -10.70
N ALA A 203 -1.39 -5.30 -12.00
CA ALA A 203 -1.78 -4.34 -13.04
C ALA A 203 -3.27 -4.02 -13.00
N GLU A 204 -4.13 -5.02 -12.75
CA GLU A 204 -5.58 -4.82 -12.58
C GLU A 204 -5.90 -3.97 -11.34
N VAL A 205 -5.18 -4.18 -10.24
CA VAL A 205 -5.34 -3.37 -9.01
C VAL A 205 -4.85 -1.94 -9.23
N GLU A 206 -3.74 -1.74 -9.95
CA GLU A 206 -3.22 -0.42 -10.29
C GLU A 206 -4.21 0.37 -11.16
N GLU A 207 -4.84 -0.26 -12.16
CA GLU A 207 -5.89 0.36 -12.98
C GLU A 207 -7.13 0.73 -12.14
N LYS A 208 -7.55 -0.16 -11.23
CA LYS A 208 -8.65 0.13 -10.29
C LYS A 208 -8.28 1.30 -9.37
N LEU A 209 -7.06 1.34 -8.86
CA LEU A 209 -6.59 2.44 -8.03
C LEU A 209 -6.60 3.77 -8.79
N GLU A 210 -6.13 3.78 -10.04
CA GLU A 210 -6.13 4.97 -10.88
C GLU A 210 -7.56 5.49 -11.12
N SER A 211 -8.51 4.61 -11.43
CA SER A 211 -9.92 5.00 -11.59
C SER A 211 -10.53 5.57 -10.30
N VAL A 212 -10.27 4.95 -9.15
CA VAL A 212 -10.73 5.46 -7.83
C VAL A 212 -10.09 6.82 -7.51
N THR A 213 -8.81 7.03 -7.81
CA THR A 213 -8.17 8.33 -7.58
C THR A 213 -8.78 9.42 -8.44
N LYS A 214 -9.14 9.12 -9.68
CA LYS A 214 -9.83 10.05 -10.58
C LYS A 214 -11.22 10.40 -10.06
N GLU A 215 -11.98 9.42 -9.57
CA GLU A 215 -13.30 9.66 -8.96
C GLU A 215 -13.19 10.53 -7.71
N ARG A 216 -12.20 10.26 -6.85
CA ARG A 216 -11.90 11.08 -5.66
C ARG A 216 -11.62 12.53 -6.05
N ASP A 217 -10.78 12.75 -7.05
CA ASP A 217 -10.38 14.11 -7.46
C ASP A 217 -11.57 14.88 -8.08
N GLN A 218 -12.44 14.19 -8.82
CA GLN A 218 -13.71 14.76 -9.31
C GLN A 218 -14.67 15.12 -8.15
N ALA A 219 -14.75 14.28 -7.11
CA ALA A 219 -15.55 14.57 -5.94
C ALA A 219 -15.01 15.77 -5.14
N LEU A 220 -13.69 15.87 -4.98
CA LEU A 220 -13.05 17.02 -4.34
C LEU A 220 -13.29 18.31 -5.12
N ALA A 221 -13.18 18.28 -6.44
CA ALA A 221 -13.52 19.42 -7.30
C ALA A 221 -14.98 19.85 -7.10
N SER A 222 -15.91 18.90 -7.08
CA SER A 222 -17.33 19.16 -6.84
C SER A 222 -17.60 19.78 -5.46
N ILE A 223 -16.96 19.26 -4.41
CA ILE A 223 -17.06 19.80 -3.05
C ILE A 223 -16.53 21.23 -2.99
N SER A 224 -15.37 21.49 -3.60
CA SER A 224 -14.78 22.84 -3.62
C SER A 224 -15.67 23.88 -4.31
N ALA A 225 -16.36 23.49 -5.39
CA ALA A 225 -17.32 24.33 -6.08
C ALA A 225 -18.52 24.66 -5.17
N ILE A 226 -19.08 23.65 -4.50
CA ILE A 226 -20.19 23.82 -3.56
C ILE A 226 -19.79 24.71 -2.38
N THR A 227 -18.56 24.57 -1.85
CA THR A 227 -18.09 25.45 -0.76
C THR A 227 -17.98 26.89 -1.21
N LYS A 228 -17.50 27.14 -2.43
CA LYS A 228 -17.42 28.49 -3.00
C LYS A 228 -18.80 29.12 -3.18
N GLU A 229 -19.77 28.36 -3.70
CA GLU A 229 -21.16 28.81 -3.81
C GLU A 229 -21.79 29.10 -2.45
N ARG A 230 -21.54 28.24 -1.45
CA ARG A 230 -22.00 28.44 -0.08
C ARG A 230 -21.45 29.74 0.50
N ASP A 231 -20.15 29.99 0.34
CA ASP A 231 -19.48 31.15 0.91
C ASP A 231 -19.97 32.45 0.24
N ALA A 232 -20.16 32.45 -1.08
CA ALA A 232 -20.79 33.55 -1.80
C ALA A 232 -22.24 33.80 -1.32
N ALA A 233 -23.01 32.73 -1.09
CA ALA A 233 -24.36 32.87 -0.55
C ALA A 233 -24.36 33.42 0.89
N LEU A 234 -23.42 33.01 1.73
CA LEU A 234 -23.27 33.54 3.09
C LEU A 234 -22.94 35.03 3.07
N GLN A 235 -22.04 35.46 2.17
CA GLN A 235 -21.71 36.88 2.00
C GLN A 235 -22.95 37.70 1.59
N SER A 236 -23.73 37.23 0.61
CA SER A 236 -24.97 37.90 0.21
C SER A 236 -25.99 37.98 1.36
N VAL A 237 -26.08 36.96 2.20
CA VAL A 237 -26.97 36.98 3.38
C VAL A 237 -26.49 38.00 4.40
N ALA A 238 -25.17 38.07 4.66
CA ALA A 238 -24.58 39.05 5.57
C ALA A 238 -24.83 40.49 5.09
N GLU A 239 -24.65 40.77 3.80
CA GLU A 239 -24.97 42.07 3.18
C GLU A 239 -26.44 42.43 3.36
N THR A 240 -27.38 41.51 3.10
CA THR A 240 -28.81 41.78 3.31
C THR A 240 -29.17 41.96 4.77
N ALA A 241 -28.45 41.35 5.71
CA ALA A 241 -28.65 41.55 7.14
C ALA A 241 -28.18 42.94 7.57
N ALA A 242 -27.01 43.38 7.10
CA ALA A 242 -26.49 44.73 7.35
C ALA A 242 -27.43 45.81 6.81
N LEU A 243 -27.90 45.69 5.56
CA LEU A 243 -28.86 46.62 4.97
C LEU A 243 -30.19 46.66 5.74
N ARG A 244 -30.66 45.53 6.27
CA ARG A 244 -31.88 45.51 7.10
C ARG A 244 -31.68 46.26 8.42
N GLN A 245 -30.51 46.12 9.03
CA GLN A 245 -30.17 46.84 10.26
C GLN A 245 -30.11 48.35 10.01
N GLU A 246 -29.46 48.77 8.93
CA GLU A 246 -29.41 50.19 8.52
C GLU A 246 -30.81 50.76 8.26
N ASN A 247 -31.64 50.04 7.50
CA ASN A 247 -33.03 50.45 7.26
C ASN A 247 -33.84 50.57 8.56
N SER A 248 -33.62 49.69 9.56
CA SER A 248 -34.32 49.80 10.84
C SER A 248 -33.93 51.06 11.62
N LEU A 249 -32.65 51.44 11.58
CA LEU A 249 -32.12 52.65 12.20
C LEU A 249 -32.66 53.91 11.53
N LEU A 250 -32.72 53.92 10.20
CA LEU A 250 -33.29 55.04 9.44
C LEU A 250 -34.78 55.24 9.74
N LEU A 251 -35.54 54.14 9.88
CA LEU A 251 -36.95 54.21 10.27
C LEU A 251 -37.13 54.79 11.68
N GLU A 252 -36.26 54.42 12.62
CA GLU A 252 -36.28 54.98 13.98
C GLU A 252 -35.96 56.48 13.96
N GLN A 253 -34.93 56.90 13.22
CA GLN A 253 -34.61 58.31 13.04
C GLN A 253 -35.76 59.10 12.41
N LEU A 254 -36.40 58.57 11.36
CA LEU A 254 -37.57 59.20 10.75
C LEU A 254 -38.72 59.38 11.75
N PHE A 255 -38.96 58.38 12.60
CA PHE A 255 -39.98 58.48 13.64
C PHE A 255 -39.66 59.60 14.64
N THR A 256 -38.40 59.69 15.09
CA THR A 256 -37.99 60.78 16.00
C THR A 256 -38.16 62.16 15.37
N VAL A 257 -37.78 62.32 14.10
CA VAL A 257 -37.95 63.59 13.38
C VAL A 257 -39.43 63.93 13.19
N GLN A 258 -40.29 62.95 12.88
CA GLN A 258 -41.73 63.16 12.82
C GLN A 258 -42.29 63.63 14.17
N GLU A 259 -41.89 62.99 15.27
CA GLU A 259 -42.35 63.36 16.61
C GLU A 259 -41.93 64.79 17.00
N GLU A 260 -40.70 65.19 16.67
CA GLU A 260 -40.23 66.56 16.87
C GLU A 260 -41.00 67.56 16.00
N LEU A 261 -41.25 67.23 14.74
CA LEU A 261 -42.01 68.08 13.82
C LEU A 261 -43.45 68.27 14.31
N GLU A 262 -44.11 67.21 14.77
CA GLU A 262 -45.45 67.28 15.36
C GLU A 262 -45.48 68.15 16.62
N LYS A 263 -44.48 68.02 17.51
CA LYS A 263 -44.34 68.89 18.67
C LYS A 263 -44.20 70.37 18.27
N HIS A 264 -43.38 70.66 17.26
CA HIS A 264 -43.22 72.01 16.74
C HIS A 264 -44.51 72.53 16.09
N LEU A 265 -45.25 71.70 15.37
CA LEU A 265 -46.51 72.07 14.72
C LEU A 265 -47.59 72.38 15.76
N LEU A 266 -47.68 71.58 16.83
CA LEU A 266 -48.57 71.82 17.96
C LEU A 266 -48.17 73.08 18.75
N ALA A 267 -46.88 73.37 18.88
CA ALA A 267 -46.39 74.59 19.53
C ALA A 267 -46.64 75.87 18.70
N GLN A 268 -46.85 75.74 17.39
CA GLN A 268 -47.10 76.87 16.47
C GLN A 268 -48.58 77.14 16.19
N GLN A 269 -49.52 76.34 16.73
CA GLN A 269 -50.95 76.63 16.60
C GLN A 269 -51.41 77.69 17.62
N PRO A 270 -51.90 78.87 17.21
CA PRO A 270 -52.57 79.77 18.13
C PRO A 270 -53.94 79.19 18.49
N VAL A 271 -54.28 79.23 19.78
CA VAL A 271 -55.62 78.92 20.28
C VAL A 271 -56.60 79.93 19.68
N ALA A 272 -57.37 79.51 18.68
CA ALA A 272 -58.57 80.21 18.22
C ALA A 272 -59.69 79.19 17.98
N ILE A 273 -60.61 79.18 18.94
CA ILE A 273 -61.96 78.61 18.81
C ILE A 273 -62.74 79.44 17.77
N THR A 274 -63.72 78.79 17.12
CA THR A 274 -64.80 79.35 16.26
C THR A 274 -64.35 79.81 14.86
N THR A 275 -64.96 79.47 13.72
CA THR A 275 -66.35 79.10 13.35
C THR A 275 -66.35 78.47 11.93
N ALA A 276 -67.22 77.47 11.74
CA ALA A 276 -68.14 77.26 10.61
C ALA A 276 -67.68 77.14 9.13
N VAL A 277 -68.43 76.25 8.43
CA VAL A 277 -68.83 76.25 6.99
C VAL A 277 -68.06 75.32 6.01
N LYS A 278 -68.81 74.30 5.53
CA LYS A 278 -68.67 73.41 4.33
C LYS A 278 -69.08 74.18 3.05
N PRO A 279 -68.90 73.79 1.75
CA PRO A 279 -68.32 72.59 1.09
C PRO A 279 -67.38 72.86 -0.15
N GLU A 280 -66.94 71.77 -0.83
CA GLU A 280 -66.37 71.54 -2.21
C GLU A 280 -66.49 72.63 -3.32
N PRO A 281 -65.70 72.66 -4.46
CA PRO A 281 -65.37 71.50 -5.34
C PRO A 281 -64.08 71.49 -6.25
N THR A 282 -63.87 70.33 -6.93
CA THR A 282 -63.36 70.09 -8.32
C THR A 282 -61.89 70.17 -8.78
N HIS A 283 -61.49 69.06 -9.46
CA HIS A 283 -60.54 68.85 -10.59
C HIS A 283 -59.03 69.08 -10.34
N ALA A 284 -58.07 68.36 -10.92
CA ALA A 284 -57.96 67.14 -11.72
C ALA A 284 -56.44 66.80 -11.80
N GLU A 285 -56.09 65.55 -12.10
CA GLU A 285 -54.87 65.06 -12.81
C GLU A 285 -54.35 63.74 -12.22
N GLN A 286 -54.56 62.65 -12.96
CA GLN A 286 -53.66 61.48 -12.98
C GLN A 286 -52.66 61.71 -14.12
N PRO A 287 -51.44 61.12 -14.06
CA PRO A 287 -51.31 59.78 -14.64
C PRO A 287 -50.40 58.82 -13.84
N GLU A 288 -50.74 57.53 -13.95
CA GLU A 288 -49.83 56.40 -14.17
C GLU A 288 -48.77 56.07 -13.11
N HIS A 289 -48.98 54.98 -12.38
CA HIS A 289 -48.22 53.73 -12.56
C HIS A 289 -48.68 52.67 -11.55
N ALA A 290 -49.35 51.65 -12.07
CA ALA A 290 -49.57 50.40 -11.38
C ALA A 290 -48.25 49.64 -11.27
N VAL A 291 -47.67 49.53 -10.07
CA VAL A 291 -46.63 48.52 -9.77
C VAL A 291 -46.87 47.91 -8.39
N HIS A 292 -47.46 46.71 -8.44
CA HIS A 292 -47.23 45.54 -7.59
C HIS A 292 -46.77 45.72 -6.13
N HIS A 293 -47.73 45.56 -5.25
CA HIS A 293 -47.57 45.12 -3.86
C HIS A 293 -47.23 43.61 -3.83
N THR A 294 -45.96 43.22 -3.95
CA THR A 294 -45.52 41.84 -3.65
C THR A 294 -44.13 41.79 -3.00
N GLY A 295 -43.94 42.46 -1.86
CA GLY A 295 -42.67 42.50 -1.12
C GLY A 295 -42.50 41.45 -0.01
N ARG A 296 -43.42 40.48 0.15
CA ARG A 296 -43.44 39.59 1.34
C ARG A 296 -43.21 38.09 1.11
N HIS A 297 -42.99 37.62 -0.12
CA HIS A 297 -43.06 36.18 -0.42
C HIS A 297 -41.73 35.42 -0.62
N THR A 298 -40.57 36.07 -0.82
CA THR A 298 -39.37 35.36 -1.30
C THR A 298 -38.55 34.64 -0.21
N SER A 299 -38.56 35.09 1.04
CA SER A 299 -37.87 34.40 2.16
C SER A 299 -38.55 33.10 2.58
N SER A 300 -39.87 33.03 2.44
CA SER A 300 -40.66 31.83 2.73
C SER A 300 -40.38 30.71 1.72
N LEU A 301 -40.23 31.06 0.44
CA LEU A 301 -40.09 30.13 -0.68
C LEU A 301 -38.75 29.37 -0.62
N ARG A 302 -37.62 30.06 -0.39
CA ARG A 302 -36.30 29.41 -0.33
C ARG A 302 -36.18 28.43 0.84
N ARG A 303 -36.74 28.79 2.02
CA ARG A 303 -36.85 27.88 3.18
C ARG A 303 -37.78 26.70 2.86
N HIS A 304 -38.85 26.94 2.12
CA HIS A 304 -39.77 25.90 1.65
C HIS A 304 -39.08 24.91 0.70
N PHE A 305 -38.29 25.38 -0.26
CA PHE A 305 -37.58 24.53 -1.22
C PHE A 305 -36.50 23.67 -0.55
N LYS A 306 -35.72 24.20 0.39
CA LYS A 306 -34.73 23.41 1.15
C LYS A 306 -35.40 22.34 2.01
N LYS A 307 -36.46 22.70 2.75
CA LYS A 307 -37.25 21.73 3.54
C LYS A 307 -37.92 20.67 2.65
N ARG A 308 -38.38 21.04 1.46
CA ARG A 308 -39.00 20.12 0.49
C ARG A 308 -37.97 19.16 -0.11
N ALA A 309 -36.76 19.62 -0.42
CA ALA A 309 -35.66 18.79 -0.90
C ALA A 309 -35.20 17.78 0.17
N GLU A 310 -35.06 18.23 1.41
CA GLU A 310 -34.72 17.38 2.56
C GLU A 310 -35.81 16.34 2.85
N LYS A 311 -37.08 16.75 2.82
CA LYS A 311 -38.23 15.83 2.94
C LYS A 311 -38.20 14.78 1.82
N LYS A 312 -37.92 15.18 0.58
CA LYS A 312 -37.81 14.25 -0.57
C LYS A 312 -36.66 13.26 -0.38
N ARG A 313 -35.50 13.69 0.10
CA ARG A 313 -34.35 12.82 0.40
C ARG A 313 -34.68 11.80 1.49
N LEU A 314 -35.35 12.24 2.57
CA LEU A 314 -35.79 11.36 3.65
C LEU A 314 -36.83 10.33 3.16
N GLN A 315 -37.76 10.75 2.31
CA GLN A 315 -38.73 9.85 1.70
C GLN A 315 -38.05 8.82 0.78
N GLN A 316 -37.02 9.22 0.03
CA GLN A 316 -36.28 8.30 -0.83
C GLN A 316 -35.49 7.26 0.00
N LYS A 317 -34.82 7.69 1.07
CA LYS A 317 -34.14 6.76 2.00
C LYS A 317 -35.12 5.82 2.70
N ALA A 318 -36.30 6.31 3.08
CA ALA A 318 -37.35 5.47 3.67
C ALA A 318 -37.91 4.47 2.65
N ALA A 319 -38.09 4.88 1.39
CA ALA A 319 -38.52 3.99 0.32
C ALA A 319 -37.50 2.88 0.03
N GLU A 320 -36.20 3.20 0.11
CA GLU A 320 -35.13 2.23 0.00
C GLU A 320 -35.16 1.19 1.13
N LEU A 321 -35.34 1.62 2.37
CA LEU A 321 -35.54 0.71 3.51
C LEU A 321 -36.77 -0.17 3.28
N ALA A 322 -37.90 0.41 2.89
CA ALA A 322 -39.14 -0.32 2.64
C ALA A 322 -39.04 -1.33 1.48
N ALA A 323 -38.19 -1.07 0.49
CA ALA A 323 -37.94 -1.98 -0.63
C ALA A 323 -36.98 -3.14 -0.27
N SER A 324 -36.27 -3.03 0.86
CA SER A 324 -35.35 -4.07 1.30
C SER A 324 -36.11 -5.27 1.90
N SER A 325 -35.57 -6.48 1.70
CA SER A 325 -36.11 -7.70 2.32
C SER A 325 -35.96 -7.75 3.85
N LEU A 326 -35.18 -6.82 4.41
CA LEU A 326 -34.86 -6.73 5.84
C LEU A 326 -35.77 -5.76 6.60
N PHE A 327 -36.70 -5.08 5.91
CA PHE A 327 -37.73 -4.25 6.54
C PHE A 327 -39.11 -4.85 6.27
N ASN A 328 -39.88 -5.10 7.32
CA ASN A 328 -41.25 -5.58 7.19
C ASN A 328 -42.20 -4.59 7.86
N GLY A 329 -42.91 -3.79 7.05
CA GLY A 329 -43.79 -2.74 7.53
C GLY A 329 -44.97 -3.25 8.37
N ASP A 330 -45.60 -4.34 7.94
CA ASP A 330 -46.76 -4.90 8.65
C ASP A 330 -46.34 -5.48 10.00
N TRP A 331 -45.21 -6.20 10.03
CA TRP A 331 -44.63 -6.68 11.28
C TRP A 331 -44.20 -5.53 12.20
N TYR A 332 -43.58 -4.49 11.64
CA TYR A 332 -43.11 -3.34 12.41
C TYR A 332 -44.26 -2.60 13.09
N LEU A 333 -45.39 -2.40 12.38
CA LEU A 333 -46.58 -1.78 12.96
C LEU A 333 -47.28 -2.68 13.98
N ALA A 334 -47.28 -4.00 13.77
CA ALA A 334 -47.80 -4.95 14.74
C ALA A 334 -46.95 -5.00 16.02
N GLN A 335 -45.63 -4.90 15.89
CA GLN A 335 -44.68 -4.95 16.99
C GLN A 335 -44.62 -3.63 17.79
N TYR A 336 -44.88 -2.49 17.14
CA TYR A 336 -44.82 -1.16 17.75
C TYR A 336 -46.15 -0.40 17.61
N PRO A 337 -47.12 -0.65 18.51
CA PRO A 337 -48.44 -0.01 18.46
C PRO A 337 -48.42 1.52 18.61
N ASP A 338 -47.39 2.07 19.25
CA ASP A 338 -47.16 3.51 19.37
C ASP A 338 -46.91 4.16 17.99
N VAL A 339 -46.25 3.43 17.09
CA VAL A 339 -46.02 3.87 15.71
C VAL A 339 -47.29 3.75 14.88
N ALA A 340 -48.09 2.70 15.13
CA ALA A 340 -49.37 2.49 14.46
C ALA A 340 -50.43 3.54 14.86
N ALA A 341 -50.34 4.09 16.08
CA ALA A 341 -51.23 5.15 16.54
C ALA A 341 -50.98 6.51 15.87
N ASP A 342 -49.77 6.77 15.37
CA ASP A 342 -49.43 8.00 14.65
C ASP A 342 -49.82 7.89 13.17
N LYS A 343 -50.75 8.75 12.72
CA LYS A 343 -51.25 8.77 11.32
C LYS A 343 -50.13 8.95 10.28
N GLN A 344 -49.08 9.71 10.61
CA GLN A 344 -47.98 9.97 9.68
C GLN A 344 -47.06 8.75 9.54
N PHE A 345 -46.78 8.06 10.63
CA PHE A 345 -45.88 6.91 10.65
C PHE A 345 -46.58 5.59 10.32
N ALA A 346 -47.86 5.44 10.62
CA ALA A 346 -48.68 4.31 10.18
C ALA A 346 -48.71 4.18 8.64
N THR A 347 -48.70 5.30 7.92
CA THR A 347 -48.68 5.31 6.45
C THR A 347 -47.29 5.00 5.88
N ASN A 348 -46.22 5.22 6.67
CA ASN A 348 -44.85 4.98 6.24
C ASN A 348 -43.97 4.53 7.44
N PRO A 349 -44.05 3.24 7.83
CA PRO A 349 -43.32 2.72 8.98
C PRO A 349 -41.80 2.78 8.78
N ALA A 350 -41.32 2.66 7.54
CA ALA A 350 -39.90 2.78 7.22
C ALA A 350 -39.36 4.19 7.50
N LEU A 351 -40.19 5.23 7.33
CA LEU A 351 -39.82 6.61 7.68
C LEU A 351 -39.67 6.78 9.19
N HIS A 352 -40.52 6.12 9.99
CA HIS A 352 -40.37 6.10 11.45
C HIS A 352 -39.07 5.43 11.85
N TYR A 353 -38.81 4.25 11.30
CA TYR A 353 -37.60 3.50 11.58
C TYR A 353 -36.33 4.29 11.23
N LEU A 354 -36.31 4.94 10.05
CA LEU A 354 -35.17 5.75 9.61
C LEU A 354 -34.88 6.93 10.55
N LYS A 355 -35.92 7.57 11.09
CA LYS A 355 -35.79 8.81 11.89
C LYS A 355 -35.65 8.58 13.39
N CYS A 356 -36.29 7.55 13.91
CA CYS A 356 -36.46 7.33 15.34
C CYS A 356 -36.12 5.87 15.69
N GLY A 357 -36.85 4.92 15.10
CA GLY A 357 -36.81 3.52 15.53
C GLY A 357 -35.42 2.88 15.52
N GLY A 358 -34.60 3.12 14.49
CA GLY A 358 -33.26 2.57 14.42
C GLY A 358 -32.31 3.13 15.50
N PHE A 359 -32.48 4.38 15.91
CA PHE A 359 -31.70 5.00 16.99
C PHE A 359 -32.20 4.60 18.38
N GLU A 360 -33.47 4.22 18.49
CA GLU A 360 -34.07 3.64 19.70
C GLU A 360 -33.73 2.14 19.85
N GLY A 361 -33.01 1.55 18.88
CA GLY A 361 -32.69 0.13 18.85
C GLY A 361 -33.92 -0.75 18.63
N ARG A 362 -34.96 -0.24 17.96
CA ARG A 362 -36.10 -1.05 17.52
C ARG A 362 -35.67 -1.91 16.34
N ASN A 363 -36.19 -3.12 16.24
CA ASN A 363 -35.93 -4.01 15.11
C ASN A 363 -36.88 -3.66 13.94
N PRO A 364 -36.40 -3.61 12.69
CA PRO A 364 -37.20 -3.33 11.48
C PRO A 364 -37.95 -4.56 10.96
N SER A 365 -37.49 -5.76 11.30
CA SER A 365 -38.08 -7.05 10.95
C SER A 365 -37.57 -8.14 11.89
N PRO A 366 -38.16 -9.35 11.88
CA PRO A 366 -37.60 -10.50 12.58
C PRO A 366 -36.21 -10.94 12.07
N GLN A 367 -35.83 -10.52 10.86
CA GLN A 367 -34.58 -10.93 10.20
C GLN A 367 -33.41 -9.96 10.46
N PHE A 368 -33.63 -8.90 11.24
CA PHE A 368 -32.59 -7.93 11.56
C PHE A 368 -32.76 -7.39 12.98
N ASN A 369 -31.75 -7.59 13.81
CA ASN A 369 -31.66 -7.03 15.15
C ASN A 369 -30.79 -5.78 15.16
N SER A 370 -31.42 -4.63 15.40
CA SER A 370 -30.74 -3.33 15.40
C SER A 370 -29.75 -3.19 16.53
N ARG A 371 -30.02 -3.77 17.70
CA ARG A 371 -29.14 -3.67 18.87
C ARG A 371 -27.92 -4.54 18.68
N ASP A 372 -28.12 -5.81 18.34
CA ASP A 372 -27.02 -6.75 18.12
C ASP A 372 -26.11 -6.25 16.98
N TYR A 373 -26.69 -5.66 15.93
CA TYR A 373 -25.91 -5.04 14.86
C TYR A 373 -25.09 -3.84 15.36
N LEU A 374 -25.63 -2.96 16.20
CA LEU A 374 -24.86 -1.82 16.74
C LEU A 374 -23.80 -2.26 17.76
N ASP A 375 -24.10 -3.27 18.57
CA ASP A 375 -23.16 -3.82 19.56
C ASP A 375 -21.97 -4.52 18.90
N ALA A 376 -22.22 -5.25 17.79
CA ALA A 376 -21.17 -5.86 16.99
C ALA A 376 -20.37 -4.84 16.15
N ASN A 377 -20.92 -3.64 15.93
CA ASN A 377 -20.34 -2.61 15.06
C ASN A 377 -20.25 -1.25 15.79
N PRO A 378 -19.32 -1.12 16.76
CA PRO A 378 -19.21 0.06 17.61
C PRO A 378 -18.84 1.34 16.83
N ASP A 379 -18.20 1.20 15.66
CA ASP A 379 -17.91 2.29 14.74
C ASP A 379 -19.19 2.92 14.16
N VAL A 380 -20.18 2.09 13.83
CA VAL A 380 -21.50 2.54 13.33
C VAL A 380 -22.28 3.24 14.43
N ALA A 381 -22.21 2.69 15.65
CA ALA A 381 -22.83 3.28 16.84
C ALA A 381 -22.22 4.65 17.19
N ALA A 382 -20.88 4.75 17.21
CA ALA A 382 -20.17 5.99 17.50
C ALA A 382 -20.44 7.08 16.45
N ALA A 383 -20.60 6.71 15.19
CA ALA A 383 -20.92 7.62 14.10
C ALA A 383 -22.42 8.01 14.05
N GLY A 384 -23.27 7.41 14.89
CA GLY A 384 -24.70 7.73 14.96
C GLY A 384 -25.45 7.41 13.66
N PHE A 385 -25.07 6.32 12.98
CA PHE A 385 -25.76 5.87 11.77
C PHE A 385 -26.99 5.03 12.11
N ASN A 386 -28.03 5.11 11.26
CA ASN A 386 -29.16 4.21 11.36
C ASN A 386 -28.72 2.78 10.96
N PRO A 387 -28.94 1.75 11.78
CA PRO A 387 -28.29 0.44 11.65
C PRO A 387 -28.64 -0.29 10.36
N LEU A 388 -29.94 -0.42 10.04
CA LEU A 388 -30.35 -1.10 8.81
C LEU A 388 -29.95 -0.29 7.57
N TYR A 389 -30.04 1.04 7.63
CA TYR A 389 -29.60 1.86 6.50
C TYR A 389 -28.11 1.74 6.23
N HIS A 390 -27.29 1.69 7.28
CA HIS A 390 -25.84 1.43 7.15
C HIS A 390 -25.58 0.05 6.57
N TYR A 391 -26.25 -0.98 7.08
CA TYR A 391 -26.07 -2.34 6.61
C TYR A 391 -26.34 -2.46 5.09
N LEU A 392 -27.46 -1.90 4.63
CA LEU A 392 -27.83 -1.90 3.21
C LEU A 392 -26.87 -1.12 2.31
N ARG A 393 -26.26 -0.04 2.82
CA ARG A 393 -25.39 0.84 2.02
C ARG A 393 -23.92 0.44 2.03
N PHE A 394 -23.44 -0.11 3.13
CA PHE A 394 -22.01 -0.37 3.35
C PHE A 394 -21.79 -1.77 3.91
N GLY A 395 -22.58 -2.19 4.90
CA GLY A 395 -22.38 -3.46 5.62
C GLY A 395 -22.37 -4.69 4.70
N GLN A 396 -23.20 -4.72 3.65
CA GLN A 396 -23.19 -5.81 2.67
C GLN A 396 -21.89 -5.89 1.87
N ALA A 397 -21.35 -4.74 1.43
CA ALA A 397 -20.09 -4.69 0.69
C ALA A 397 -18.87 -4.97 1.59
N GLU A 398 -18.99 -4.64 2.88
CA GLU A 398 -17.97 -4.89 3.90
C GLU A 398 -18.04 -6.31 4.49
N ASN A 399 -18.90 -7.19 3.98
CA ASN A 399 -19.15 -8.54 4.50
C ASN A 399 -19.49 -8.58 6.01
N ARG A 400 -20.19 -7.56 6.52
CA ARG A 400 -20.65 -7.56 7.91
C ARG A 400 -21.78 -8.60 8.08
N PRO A 401 -21.77 -9.40 9.16
CA PRO A 401 -22.81 -10.39 9.41
C PRO A 401 -24.17 -9.74 9.73
N LEU A 402 -25.24 -10.44 9.34
CA LEU A 402 -26.60 -10.16 9.81
C LEU A 402 -26.77 -10.77 11.20
N TYR A 403 -27.41 -10.01 12.08
CA TYR A 403 -27.72 -10.42 13.46
C TYR A 403 -29.22 -10.39 13.70
#